data_AF-A0A0K3CEG1-F1
#
_entry.id   AF-A0A0K3CEG1-F1
#
_cell.length_a   1.000
_cell.length_b   1.000
_cell.length_c   1.000
_cell.angle_alpha   90.00
_cell.angle_beta   90.00
_cell.angle_gamma   90.00
#
_symmetry.space_group_name_H-M   'P 1'
#
loop_
_entity.id
_entity.type
_entity.pdbx_description
1 polymer ?
#
loop_
_entity_poly.entity_id
_entity_poly.type
_entity_poly.pdbx_seq_one_letter_code
_entity_poly.pdbx_strand_id
1 'polypeptide(L)'
;AGLQIRRGDVVEIQGLASSGKTSLLLHLAATALLPRKAHVRIDRHVLEVVVGGKEEAVVWMDCTSRFDVDRLASLLRHHLDTSIQRYRAPRGIGAPRDEELDGLVDECLTRLHVFYPSSTLQLAATIQGLPEWAKHHVAEEVGSVLIDGMSEFAWADQYAHEQRSASFAPGAPRPVDSSASSQAPLRLLLAAIAHLRRTLAPLIFVTQWVFRPHATLPQRSSDGLPFYQHHYAPPHWPSISTVPPVIDVGSDPLDSPSLLDGMWPTFPLKLHITTHPPQKAVFRKGVNLDTVMQEQKKRLKERDKLFKRARGLGTAAGGMGTEGI
;
A
#
# COMPACT_ATOMS: atom_id res chain seq x y z
N ALA A 1 18.41 18.62 -6.21
CA ALA A 1 18.01 18.71 -4.80
C ALA A 1 17.05 17.56 -4.50
N GLY A 2 17.30 16.76 -3.46
CA GLY A 2 16.47 15.59 -3.14
C GLY A 2 15.05 16.03 -2.76
N LEU A 3 14.05 15.48 -3.42
CA LEU A 3 12.65 15.80 -3.15
C LEU A 3 12.29 15.24 -1.76
N GLN A 4 12.16 16.12 -0.76
CA GLN A 4 11.70 15.72 0.57
C GLN A 4 10.17 15.55 0.55
N ILE A 5 9.72 14.34 0.88
CA ILE A 5 8.31 14.02 1.10
C ILE A 5 7.99 14.27 2.57
N ARG A 6 6.89 14.95 2.85
CA ARG A 6 6.47 15.38 4.18
C ARG A 6 5.05 14.91 4.47
N ARG A 7 4.65 15.04 5.73
CA ARG A 7 3.28 14.85 6.18
C ARG A 7 2.31 15.76 5.43
N GLY A 8 1.14 15.25 5.07
CA GLY A 8 0.14 15.92 4.24
C GLY A 8 0.42 15.88 2.73
N ASP A 9 1.57 15.37 2.29
CA ASP A 9 1.84 15.14 0.88
C ASP A 9 1.03 13.94 0.36
N VAL A 10 0.61 14.04 -0.91
CA VAL A 10 0.01 12.93 -1.64
C VAL A 10 0.96 12.47 -2.73
N VAL A 11 1.23 11.17 -2.75
CA VAL A 11 2.09 10.50 -3.73
C VAL A 11 1.23 9.56 -4.57
N GLU A 12 1.20 9.79 -5.87
CA GLU A 12 0.53 8.91 -6.80
C GLU A 12 1.51 7.88 -7.35
N ILE A 13 1.10 6.61 -7.34
CA ILE A 13 1.83 5.49 -7.93
C ILE A 13 0.95 4.87 -9.01
N GLN A 14 1.28 5.13 -10.26
CA GLN A 14 0.53 4.61 -11.39
C GLN A 14 1.29 3.53 -12.15
N GLY A 15 0.56 2.71 -12.90
CA GLY A 15 1.13 1.73 -13.82
C GLY A 15 0.14 0.64 -14.20
N LEU A 16 0.58 -0.24 -15.10
CA LEU A 16 -0.20 -1.37 -15.58
C LEU A 16 -0.47 -2.41 -14.49
N ALA A 17 -1.35 -3.37 -14.79
CA ALA A 17 -1.53 -4.51 -13.89
C ALA A 17 -0.18 -5.21 -13.72
N SER A 18 0.11 -5.69 -12.50
CA SER A 18 1.36 -6.40 -12.18
C SER A 18 2.65 -5.60 -12.40
N SER A 19 2.58 -4.27 -12.44
CA SER A 19 3.78 -3.40 -12.54
C SER A 19 4.56 -3.23 -11.22
N GLY A 20 4.09 -3.83 -10.12
CA GLY A 20 4.76 -3.79 -8.82
C GLY A 20 4.26 -2.71 -7.85
N LYS A 21 3.16 -2.00 -8.15
CA LYS A 21 2.57 -0.96 -7.27
C LYS A 21 2.29 -1.46 -5.85
N THR A 22 1.51 -2.53 -5.70
CA THR A 22 1.21 -3.14 -4.40
C THR A 22 2.48 -3.61 -3.69
N SER A 23 3.47 -4.15 -4.44
CA SER A 23 4.76 -4.53 -3.86
C SER A 23 5.52 -3.33 -3.28
N LEU A 24 5.47 -2.18 -3.97
CA LEU A 24 6.04 -0.93 -3.47
C LEU A 24 5.30 -0.43 -2.23
N LEU A 25 3.96 -0.46 -2.22
CA LEU A 25 3.17 -0.14 -1.03
C LEU A 25 3.50 -1.04 0.16
N LEU A 26 3.65 -2.36 -0.06
CA LEU A 26 4.05 -3.30 1.00
C LEU A 26 5.44 -2.96 1.57
N HIS A 27 6.38 -2.58 0.71
CA HIS A 27 7.70 -2.14 1.17
C HIS A 27 7.62 -0.84 1.98
N LEU A 28 6.85 0.15 1.51
CA LEU A 28 6.62 1.40 2.23
C LEU A 28 5.96 1.16 3.59
N ALA A 29 4.93 0.31 3.64
CA ALA A 29 4.27 -0.13 4.87
C ALA A 29 5.29 -0.77 5.83
N ALA A 30 6.09 -1.72 5.35
CA ALA A 30 7.10 -2.39 6.17
C ALA A 30 8.07 -1.38 6.80
N THR A 31 8.59 -0.42 6.01
CA THR A 31 9.51 0.60 6.54
C THR A 31 8.88 1.53 7.58
N ALA A 32 7.56 1.78 7.49
CA ALA A 32 6.84 2.60 8.45
C ALA A 32 6.54 1.83 9.76
N LEU A 33 6.13 0.57 9.65
CA LEU A 33 5.76 -0.29 10.79
C LEU A 33 6.96 -0.73 11.64
N LEU A 34 8.13 -0.91 11.00
CA LEU A 34 9.34 -1.34 11.70
C LEU A 34 9.73 -0.35 12.81
N PRO A 35 10.25 -0.85 13.94
CA PRO A 35 10.70 0.00 15.02
C PRO A 35 11.97 0.75 14.60
N ARG A 36 12.25 1.88 15.27
CA ARG A 36 13.54 2.56 15.11
C ARG A 36 14.67 1.69 15.66
N LYS A 37 14.39 1.03 16.78
CA LYS A 37 15.31 0.15 17.49
C LYS A 37 14.57 -1.08 18.01
N ALA A 38 15.15 -2.26 17.84
CA ALA A 38 14.60 -3.51 18.35
C ALA A 38 15.39 -3.95 19.59
N HIS A 39 14.66 -4.39 20.63
CA HIS A 39 15.23 -5.04 21.79
C HIS A 39 15.15 -6.55 21.59
N VAL A 40 16.29 -7.19 21.37
CA VAL A 40 16.35 -8.60 21.01
C VAL A 40 17.05 -9.37 22.10
N ARG A 41 16.42 -10.41 22.62
CA ARG A 41 17.07 -11.31 23.57
C ARG A 41 17.92 -12.32 22.81
N ILE A 42 19.23 -12.29 23.04
CA ILE A 42 20.16 -13.28 22.51
C ILE A 42 20.92 -13.88 23.70
N ASP A 43 20.77 -15.20 23.87
CA ASP A 43 21.25 -15.95 25.01
C ASP A 43 20.75 -15.39 26.36
N ARG A 44 21.65 -14.75 27.12
CA ARG A 44 21.36 -14.12 28.42
C ARG A 44 21.33 -12.59 28.38
N HIS A 45 21.52 -12.00 27.20
CA HIS A 45 21.64 -10.56 27.02
C HIS A 45 20.46 -10.00 26.24
N VAL A 46 20.01 -8.81 26.60
CA VAL A 46 19.07 -8.01 25.80
C VAL A 46 19.90 -6.99 25.03
N LEU A 47 19.79 -7.00 23.72
CA LEU A 47 20.56 -6.15 22.82
C LEU A 47 19.64 -5.15 22.14
N GLU A 48 20.06 -3.89 22.13
CA GLU A 48 19.39 -2.83 21.39
C GLU A 48 20.03 -2.71 19.99
N VAL A 49 19.24 -3.04 18.97
CA VAL A 49 19.67 -3.04 17.56
C VAL A 49 18.96 -1.92 16.82
N VAL A 50 19.71 -1.06 16.13
CA VAL A 50 19.13 -0.02 15.26
C VAL A 50 18.60 -0.69 13.98
N VAL A 51 17.29 -0.65 13.81
CA VAL A 51 16.57 -1.23 12.65
C VAL A 51 16.28 -0.17 11.59
N GLY A 52 16.09 1.08 12.03
CA GLY A 52 15.90 2.24 11.14
C GLY A 52 14.49 2.36 10.55
N GLY A 53 13.49 1.71 11.14
CA GLY A 53 12.09 1.95 10.79
C GLY A 53 11.56 3.27 11.34
N LYS A 54 10.30 3.60 11.05
CA LYS A 54 9.68 4.85 11.52
C LYS A 54 8.94 4.71 12.84
N GLU A 55 8.42 3.51 13.12
CA GLU A 55 7.59 3.20 14.28
C GLU A 55 6.31 4.04 14.28
N GLU A 56 5.57 3.94 13.17
CA GLU A 56 4.34 4.70 12.95
C GLU A 56 3.19 3.76 12.57
N ALA A 57 1.96 4.16 12.93
CA ALA A 57 0.77 3.47 12.49
C ALA A 57 0.52 3.64 11.00
N VAL A 58 0.17 2.54 10.33
CA VAL A 58 -0.13 2.49 8.89
C VAL A 58 -1.56 2.07 8.68
N VAL A 59 -2.30 2.89 7.93
CA VAL A 59 -3.65 2.55 7.49
C VAL A 59 -3.59 2.09 6.04
N TRP A 60 -4.07 0.88 5.77
CA TRP A 60 -4.16 0.29 4.44
C TRP A 60 -5.61 0.22 3.98
N MET A 61 -5.97 0.91 2.90
CA MET A 61 -7.25 0.81 2.22
C MET A 61 -7.11 -0.17 1.05
N ASP A 62 -7.54 -1.42 1.25
CA ASP A 62 -7.50 -2.45 0.20
C ASP A 62 -8.79 -2.41 -0.63
N CYS A 63 -8.74 -1.69 -1.75
CA CYS A 63 -9.87 -1.64 -2.68
C CYS A 63 -9.91 -2.87 -3.59
N THR A 64 -8.85 -3.69 -3.61
CA THR A 64 -8.70 -4.80 -4.56
C THR A 64 -8.96 -6.17 -3.93
N SER A 65 -9.10 -6.23 -2.60
CA SER A 65 -9.23 -7.47 -1.82
C SER A 65 -8.07 -8.46 -2.07
N ARG A 66 -6.86 -7.91 -2.28
CA ARG A 66 -5.63 -8.68 -2.56
C ARG A 66 -4.51 -8.39 -1.57
N PHE A 67 -4.79 -7.64 -0.51
CA PHE A 67 -3.81 -7.41 0.54
C PHE A 67 -3.38 -8.73 1.17
N ASP A 68 -2.06 -8.94 1.22
CA ASP A 68 -1.44 -10.17 1.71
C ASP A 68 -0.58 -9.82 2.93
N VAL A 69 -1.15 -10.09 4.11
CA VAL A 69 -0.50 -9.84 5.40
C VAL A 69 0.70 -10.75 5.62
N ASP A 70 0.67 -12.00 5.12
CA ASP A 70 1.77 -12.95 5.27
C ASP A 70 3.00 -12.48 4.49
N ARG A 71 2.76 -11.90 3.31
CA ARG A 71 3.81 -11.26 2.52
C ARG A 71 4.40 -10.05 3.24
N LEU A 72 3.58 -9.22 3.88
CA LEU A 72 4.07 -8.10 4.69
C LEU A 72 4.89 -8.59 5.90
N ALA A 73 4.38 -9.57 6.63
CA ALA A 73 5.07 -10.20 7.77
C ALA A 73 6.42 -10.79 7.35
N SER A 74 6.48 -11.45 6.18
CA SER A 74 7.72 -11.97 5.61
C SER A 74 8.73 -10.87 5.29
N LEU A 75 8.29 -9.71 4.79
CA LEU A 75 9.15 -8.55 4.54
C LEU A 75 9.69 -7.96 5.85
N LEU A 76 8.82 -7.81 6.86
CA LEU A 76 9.20 -7.34 8.20
C LEU A 76 10.25 -8.26 8.82
N ARG A 77 9.97 -9.57 8.84
CA ARG A 77 10.86 -10.60 9.38
C ARG A 77 12.22 -10.58 8.68
N HIS A 78 12.23 -10.53 7.35
CA HIS A 78 13.47 -10.48 6.58
C HIS A 78 14.30 -9.22 6.88
N HIS A 79 13.65 -8.06 7.03
CA HIS A 79 14.35 -6.82 7.35
C HIS A 79 14.93 -6.84 8.77
N LEU A 80 14.16 -7.35 9.75
CA LEU A 80 14.61 -7.52 11.13
C LEU A 80 15.80 -8.47 11.20
N ASP A 81 15.69 -9.66 10.61
CA ASP A 81 16.78 -10.65 10.58
C ASP A 81 18.04 -10.08 9.92
N THR A 82 17.89 -9.40 8.78
CA THR A 82 19.02 -8.76 8.08
C THR A 82 19.67 -7.67 8.94
N SER A 83 18.88 -6.85 9.64
CA SER A 83 19.38 -5.76 10.48
C SER A 83 20.13 -6.30 11.71
N ILE A 84 19.56 -7.32 12.37
CA ILE A 84 20.17 -8.01 13.50
C ILE A 84 21.44 -8.74 13.06
N GLN A 85 21.41 -9.39 11.89
CA GLN A 85 22.58 -10.07 11.32
C GLN A 85 23.74 -9.12 11.09
N ARG A 86 23.48 -7.94 10.51
CA ARG A 86 24.50 -6.90 10.30
C ARG A 86 25.08 -6.39 11.62
N TYR A 87 24.26 -6.30 12.67
CA TYR A 87 24.72 -5.88 13.99
C TYR A 87 25.56 -6.95 14.71
N ARG A 88 25.19 -8.23 14.58
CA ARG A 88 25.86 -9.35 15.29
C ARG A 88 27.12 -9.84 14.62
N ALA A 89 27.21 -9.82 13.28
CA ALA A 89 28.33 -10.42 12.54
C ALA A 89 29.71 -9.86 12.97
N PRO A 90 29.87 -8.54 13.19
CA PRO A 90 31.15 -7.99 13.69
C PRO A 90 31.44 -8.31 15.15
N ARG A 91 30.42 -8.70 15.93
CA ARG A 91 30.49 -8.87 17.39
C ARG A 91 30.54 -10.33 17.86
N GLY A 92 30.42 -11.29 16.93
CA GLY A 92 30.41 -12.72 17.26
C GLY A 92 29.23 -13.16 18.13
N ILE A 93 28.13 -12.43 18.10
CA ILE A 93 26.92 -12.70 18.90
C ILE A 93 26.06 -13.76 18.18
N GLY A 94 25.42 -14.65 18.96
CA GLY A 94 24.54 -15.71 18.48
C GLY A 94 23.33 -15.23 17.67
N ALA A 95 22.55 -16.18 17.13
CA ALA A 95 21.29 -15.87 16.45
C ALA A 95 20.17 -15.61 17.46
N PRO A 96 19.24 -14.67 17.18
CA PRO A 96 17.99 -14.63 17.91
C PRO A 96 17.21 -15.92 17.69
N ARG A 97 16.37 -16.29 18.65
CA ARG A 97 15.41 -17.38 18.48
C ARG A 97 14.31 -16.95 17.52
N ASP A 98 13.72 -17.91 16.82
CA ASP A 98 12.61 -17.61 15.90
C ASP A 98 11.43 -16.94 16.62
N GLU A 99 11.14 -17.37 17.85
CA GLU A 99 10.09 -16.79 18.72
C GLU A 99 10.31 -15.30 19.02
N GLU A 100 11.57 -14.86 19.18
CA GLU A 100 11.91 -13.45 19.44
C GLU A 100 11.69 -12.62 18.17
N LEU A 101 12.05 -13.16 17.01
CA LEU A 101 11.79 -12.51 15.73
C LEU A 101 10.29 -12.43 15.42
N ASP A 102 9.55 -13.50 15.69
CA ASP A 102 8.10 -13.52 15.49
C ASP A 102 7.40 -12.52 16.43
N GLY A 103 7.83 -12.43 17.70
CA GLY A 103 7.31 -11.42 18.63
C GLY A 103 7.52 -9.98 18.16
N LEU A 104 8.68 -9.68 17.54
CA LEU A 104 8.93 -8.36 16.95
C LEU A 104 8.07 -8.10 15.70
N VAL A 105 7.83 -9.13 14.89
CA VAL A 105 6.93 -9.02 13.72
C VAL A 105 5.51 -8.76 14.18
N ASP A 106 5.03 -9.49 15.19
CA ASP A 106 3.71 -9.29 15.78
C ASP A 106 3.57 -7.87 16.34
N GLU A 107 4.58 -7.38 17.07
CA GLU A 107 4.63 -5.99 17.54
C GLU A 107 4.50 -5.00 16.39
N CYS A 108 5.26 -5.19 15.30
CA CYS A 108 5.16 -4.34 14.11
C CYS A 108 3.75 -4.37 13.49
N LEU A 109 3.13 -5.54 13.43
CA LEU A 109 1.81 -5.72 12.84
C LEU A 109 0.68 -5.13 13.69
N THR A 110 0.89 -4.92 15.00
CA THR A 110 -0.11 -4.20 15.84
C THR A 110 -0.38 -2.76 15.39
N ARG A 111 0.57 -2.15 14.68
CA ARG A 111 0.49 -0.79 14.12
C ARG A 111 -0.21 -0.74 12.75
N LEU A 112 -0.58 -1.89 12.19
CA LEU A 112 -1.24 -1.99 10.89
C LEU A 112 -2.76 -2.04 11.05
N HIS A 113 -3.46 -1.18 10.31
CA HIS A 113 -4.92 -1.16 10.28
C HIS A 113 -5.41 -1.27 8.83
N VAL A 114 -6.21 -2.30 8.53
CA VAL A 114 -6.66 -2.60 7.17
C VAL A 114 -8.16 -2.39 7.04
N PHE A 115 -8.58 -1.67 6.01
CA PHE A 115 -9.97 -1.47 5.63
C PHE A 115 -10.23 -2.02 4.23
N TYR A 116 -11.39 -2.62 4.04
CA TYR A 116 -11.83 -3.24 2.78
C TYR A 116 -13.07 -2.52 2.23
N PRO A 117 -12.93 -1.30 1.69
CA PRO A 117 -14.05 -0.64 1.03
C PRO A 117 -14.49 -1.46 -0.20
N SER A 118 -15.79 -1.50 -0.47
CA SER A 118 -16.38 -2.21 -1.62
C SER A 118 -16.95 -1.26 -2.68
N SER A 119 -16.78 0.06 -2.50
CA SER A 119 -17.22 1.10 -3.44
C SER A 119 -16.45 2.40 -3.21
N THR A 120 -16.44 3.29 -4.20
CA THR A 120 -15.86 4.63 -4.08
C THR A 120 -16.49 5.44 -2.94
N LEU A 121 -17.81 5.31 -2.75
CA LEU A 121 -18.53 6.01 -1.69
C LEU A 121 -18.12 5.50 -0.30
N GLN A 122 -17.99 4.18 -0.13
CA GLN A 122 -17.52 3.62 1.14
C GLN A 122 -16.07 4.01 1.41
N LEU A 123 -15.19 3.98 0.40
CA LEU A 123 -13.82 4.46 0.53
C LEU A 123 -13.78 5.95 0.97
N ALA A 124 -14.60 6.80 0.35
CA ALA A 124 -14.71 8.21 0.73
C ALA A 124 -15.20 8.38 2.19
N ALA A 125 -16.23 7.64 2.59
CA ALA A 125 -16.76 7.68 3.94
C ALA A 125 -15.73 7.18 4.98
N THR A 126 -15.01 6.09 4.68
CA THR A 126 -13.95 5.57 5.55
C THR A 126 -12.82 6.59 5.72
N ILE A 127 -12.36 7.22 4.64
CA ILE A 127 -11.32 8.26 4.70
C ILE A 127 -11.81 9.48 5.49
N GLN A 128 -13.06 9.89 5.27
CA GLN A 128 -13.68 11.03 5.97
C GLN A 128 -13.79 10.78 7.48
N GLY A 129 -14.10 9.55 7.88
CA GLY A 129 -14.21 9.15 9.30
C GLY A 129 -12.88 8.78 9.96
N LEU A 130 -11.79 8.62 9.18
CA LEU A 130 -10.50 8.17 9.67
C LEU A 130 -9.92 9.05 10.80
N PRO A 131 -10.00 10.39 10.75
CA PRO A 131 -9.51 11.25 11.84
C PRO A 131 -10.18 10.96 13.19
N GLU A 132 -11.49 10.72 13.21
CA GLU A 132 -12.21 10.42 14.44
C GLU A 132 -11.92 8.99 14.90
N TRP A 133 -11.92 8.03 13.98
CA TRP A 133 -11.59 6.64 14.29
C TRP A 133 -10.18 6.52 14.91
N ALA A 134 -9.20 7.25 14.38
CA ALA A 134 -7.81 7.18 14.82
C ALA A 134 -7.64 7.58 16.30
N LYS A 135 -8.40 8.57 16.79
CA LYS A 135 -8.34 9.02 18.19
C LYS A 135 -8.64 7.92 19.20
N HIS A 136 -9.47 6.94 18.82
CA HIS A 136 -9.96 5.89 19.74
C HIS A 136 -9.27 4.54 19.53
N HIS A 137 -8.59 4.33 18.40
CA HIS A 137 -8.12 3.00 17.99
C HIS A 137 -6.61 2.92 17.74
N VAL A 138 -5.91 4.05 17.65
CA VAL A 138 -4.48 4.08 17.38
C VAL A 138 -3.78 4.72 18.56
N ALA A 139 -2.90 3.95 19.21
CA ALA A 139 -2.09 4.47 20.32
C ALA A 139 -0.99 5.41 19.81
N GLU A 140 -0.46 5.12 18.63
CA GLU A 140 0.53 5.92 17.92
C GLU A 140 -0.14 6.91 16.94
N GLU A 141 0.66 7.79 16.35
CA GLU A 141 0.16 8.67 15.31
C GLU A 141 0.07 7.93 13.95
N VAL A 142 -1.00 8.19 13.19
CA VAL A 142 -1.14 7.66 11.82
C VAL A 142 -0.13 8.36 10.90
N GLY A 143 1.01 7.72 10.67
CA GLY A 143 2.09 8.28 9.86
C GLY A 143 1.82 8.16 8.35
N SER A 144 1.19 7.07 7.91
CA SER A 144 0.95 6.81 6.48
C SER A 144 -0.43 6.20 6.22
N VAL A 145 -1.06 6.63 5.12
CA VAL A 145 -2.30 6.05 4.58
C VAL A 145 -2.03 5.56 3.17
N LEU A 146 -2.25 4.26 2.94
CA LEU A 146 -1.96 3.56 1.68
C LEU A 146 -3.28 3.16 1.03
N ILE A 147 -3.59 3.72 -0.13
CA ILE A 147 -4.80 3.39 -0.90
C ILE A 147 -4.41 2.50 -2.07
N ASP A 148 -4.62 1.19 -1.92
CA ASP A 148 -4.33 0.21 -2.96
C ASP A 148 -5.57 0.00 -3.86
N GLY A 149 -5.45 0.36 -5.14
CA GLY A 149 -6.53 0.29 -6.12
C GLY A 149 -7.55 1.43 -6.03
N MET A 150 -7.11 2.69 -5.87
CA MET A 150 -8.03 3.85 -5.78
C MET A 150 -9.00 3.94 -6.96
N SER A 151 -8.60 3.46 -8.14
CA SER A 151 -9.40 3.45 -9.37
C SER A 151 -10.20 2.17 -9.60
N GLU A 152 -10.21 1.20 -8.66
CA GLU A 152 -10.81 -0.13 -8.87
C GLU A 152 -12.32 -0.06 -9.14
N PHE A 153 -13.03 0.84 -8.46
CA PHE A 153 -14.49 0.98 -8.55
C PHE A 153 -14.96 1.87 -9.71
N ALA A 154 -14.05 2.48 -10.47
CA ALA A 154 -14.39 3.51 -11.46
C ALA A 154 -15.35 2.98 -12.55
N TRP A 155 -15.17 1.73 -12.99
CA TRP A 155 -16.05 1.11 -13.99
C TRP A 155 -17.45 0.82 -13.44
N ALA A 156 -17.55 0.41 -12.18
CA ALA A 156 -18.84 0.18 -11.54
C ALA A 156 -19.62 1.50 -11.36
N ASP A 157 -18.92 2.56 -10.95
CA ASP A 157 -19.50 3.91 -10.84
C ASP A 157 -20.01 4.41 -12.19
N GLN A 158 -19.21 4.22 -13.25
CA GLN A 158 -19.58 4.60 -14.62
C GLN A 158 -20.80 3.82 -15.10
N TYR A 159 -20.82 2.50 -14.92
CA TYR A 159 -21.96 1.67 -15.30
C TYR A 159 -23.25 2.07 -14.56
N ALA A 160 -23.16 2.35 -13.26
CA ALA A 160 -24.30 2.83 -12.46
C ALA A 160 -24.77 4.21 -12.91
N HIS A 161 -23.87 5.06 -13.41
CA HIS A 161 -24.22 6.35 -13.99
C HIS A 161 -24.91 6.21 -15.35
N GLU A 162 -24.41 5.33 -16.21
CA GLU A 162 -25.00 5.04 -17.53
C GLU A 162 -26.41 4.47 -17.41
N GLN A 163 -26.63 3.52 -16.49
CA GLN A 163 -27.97 2.98 -16.22
C GLN A 163 -28.96 4.05 -15.76
N ARG A 164 -28.54 4.93 -14.85
CA ARG A 164 -29.36 6.07 -14.43
C ARG A 164 -29.67 6.98 -15.61
N SER A 165 -28.68 7.26 -16.44
CA SER A 165 -28.84 8.10 -17.64
C SER A 165 -29.77 7.49 -18.69
N ALA A 166 -29.78 6.17 -18.83
CA ALA A 166 -30.64 5.43 -19.75
C ALA A 166 -32.09 5.32 -19.26
N SER A 167 -32.33 5.47 -17.96
CA SER A 167 -33.69 5.48 -17.37
C SER A 167 -34.49 6.76 -17.66
N PHE A 168 -33.84 7.81 -18.17
CA PHE A 168 -34.52 9.02 -18.63
C PHE A 168 -35.05 8.84 -20.06
N ALA A 169 -36.29 9.25 -20.30
CA ALA A 169 -36.93 9.13 -21.61
C ALA A 169 -36.15 9.88 -22.71
N PRO A 170 -36.09 9.35 -23.95
CA PRO A 170 -35.49 10.06 -25.08
C PRO A 170 -36.16 11.43 -25.26
N GLY A 171 -35.41 12.52 -25.10
CA GLY A 171 -35.92 13.89 -25.26
C GLY A 171 -36.39 14.59 -23.97
N ALA A 172 -36.35 13.94 -22.81
CA ALA A 172 -36.53 14.64 -21.54
C ALA A 172 -35.36 15.63 -21.33
N PRO A 173 -35.62 16.87 -20.86
CA PRO A 173 -34.57 17.84 -20.60
C PRO A 173 -33.59 17.25 -19.58
N ARG A 174 -32.34 17.00 -20.02
CA ARG A 174 -31.27 16.62 -19.11
C ARG A 174 -31.08 17.77 -18.12
N PRO A 175 -31.10 17.52 -16.80
CA PRO A 175 -30.75 18.56 -15.84
C PRO A 175 -29.36 19.11 -16.20
N VAL A 176 -29.27 20.43 -16.21
CA VAL A 176 -28.11 21.21 -16.70
C VAL A 176 -26.84 20.91 -15.87
N ASP A 177 -27.00 20.29 -14.68
CA ASP A 177 -25.95 19.88 -13.74
C ASP A 177 -25.42 18.44 -13.95
N SER A 178 -25.77 17.80 -15.06
CA SER A 178 -25.55 16.37 -15.29
C SER A 178 -24.08 15.93 -15.27
N SER A 179 -23.12 16.79 -15.62
CA SER A 179 -21.67 16.47 -15.56
C SER A 179 -21.08 16.49 -14.14
N ALA A 180 -21.66 17.26 -13.21
CA ALA A 180 -21.25 17.27 -11.80
C ALA A 180 -21.87 16.10 -11.02
N SER A 181 -23.08 15.67 -11.42
CA SER A 181 -23.78 14.52 -10.83
C SER A 181 -23.21 13.16 -11.26
N SER A 182 -22.55 13.09 -12.43
CA SER A 182 -22.06 11.84 -13.02
C SER A 182 -20.88 11.21 -12.30
N GLN A 183 -20.12 12.00 -11.53
CA GLN A 183 -18.92 11.54 -10.83
C GLN A 183 -18.93 11.92 -9.33
N ALA A 184 -20.13 12.03 -8.75
CA ALA A 184 -20.31 12.37 -7.34
C ALA A 184 -19.47 11.52 -6.37
N PRO A 185 -19.33 10.18 -6.53
CA PRO A 185 -18.52 9.38 -5.61
C PRO A 185 -17.03 9.75 -5.62
N LEU A 186 -16.45 9.95 -6.80
CA LEU A 186 -15.05 10.32 -6.95
C LEU A 186 -14.78 11.73 -6.39
N ARG A 187 -15.72 12.65 -6.59
CA ARG A 187 -15.65 14.00 -6.00
C ARG A 187 -15.62 13.94 -4.47
N LEU A 188 -16.47 13.10 -3.87
CA LEU A 188 -16.50 12.89 -2.42
C LEU A 188 -15.19 12.26 -1.92
N LEU A 189 -14.63 11.31 -2.68
CA LEU A 189 -13.33 10.71 -2.36
C LEU A 189 -12.20 11.75 -2.34
N LEU A 190 -12.14 12.61 -3.35
CA LEU A 190 -11.14 13.69 -3.41
C LEU A 190 -11.34 14.71 -2.29
N ALA A 191 -12.58 15.06 -1.96
CA ALA A 191 -12.90 15.90 -0.82
C ALA A 191 -12.46 15.27 0.52
N ALA A 192 -12.68 13.96 0.68
CA ALA A 192 -12.26 13.22 1.87
C ALA A 192 -10.75 13.15 2.00
N ILE A 193 -10.00 12.95 0.91
CA ILE A 193 -8.53 13.00 0.92
C ILE A 193 -8.04 14.41 1.27
N ALA A 194 -8.64 15.45 0.69
CA ALA A 194 -8.32 16.83 1.04
C ALA A 194 -8.63 17.14 2.51
N HIS A 195 -9.69 16.57 3.08
CA HIS A 195 -9.99 16.68 4.50
C HIS A 195 -8.97 15.94 5.38
N LEU A 196 -8.58 14.72 5.00
CA LEU A 196 -7.61 13.90 5.71
C LEU A 196 -6.22 14.57 5.77
N ARG A 197 -5.78 15.19 4.66
CA ARG A 197 -4.53 15.96 4.60
C ARG A 197 -4.45 17.07 5.64
N ARG A 198 -5.59 17.67 6.00
CA ARG A 198 -5.66 18.81 6.93
C ARG A 198 -5.79 18.39 8.38
N THR A 199 -6.52 17.30 8.62
CA THR A 199 -6.90 16.87 9.96
C THR A 199 -5.84 15.99 10.60
N LEU A 200 -5.39 14.96 9.89
CA LEU A 200 -4.34 14.05 10.37
C LEU A 200 -2.98 14.32 9.69
N ALA A 201 -2.98 14.95 8.52
CA ALA A 201 -1.79 15.16 7.70
C ALA A 201 -0.89 13.92 7.55
N PRO A 202 -1.42 12.70 7.30
CA PRO A 202 -0.57 11.55 7.08
C PRO A 202 0.14 11.69 5.73
N LEU A 203 1.19 10.91 5.51
CA LEU A 203 1.70 10.71 4.16
C LEU A 203 0.76 9.77 3.39
N ILE A 204 0.17 10.26 2.31
CA ILE A 204 -0.84 9.52 1.56
C ILE A 204 -0.22 8.95 0.28
N PHE A 205 -0.28 7.63 0.13
CA PHE A 205 0.08 6.97 -1.12
C PHE A 205 -1.20 6.45 -1.79
N VAL A 206 -1.39 6.80 -3.05
CA VAL A 206 -2.50 6.29 -3.85
C VAL A 206 -1.97 5.49 -5.01
N THR A 207 -2.55 4.33 -5.28
CA THR A 207 -2.23 3.57 -6.48
C THR A 207 -3.36 3.65 -7.48
N GLN A 208 -2.98 3.78 -8.75
CA GLN A 208 -3.94 3.83 -9.85
C GLN A 208 -3.55 2.88 -10.96
N TRP A 209 -4.59 2.30 -11.54
CA TRP A 209 -4.47 1.51 -12.75
C TRP A 209 -4.66 2.42 -13.95
N VAL A 210 -3.64 2.46 -14.81
CA VAL A 210 -3.59 3.32 -15.98
C VAL A 210 -3.17 2.51 -17.19
N PHE A 211 -4.05 2.45 -18.19
CA PHE A 211 -3.89 1.72 -19.44
C PHE A 211 -4.67 2.42 -20.56
N ARG A 212 -4.29 3.65 -20.93
CA ARG A 212 -4.81 4.25 -22.18
C ARG A 212 -3.77 4.08 -23.30
N PRO A 213 -3.95 3.15 -24.26
CA PRO A 213 -2.95 2.83 -25.28
C PRO A 213 -2.52 4.02 -26.15
N HIS A 214 -3.39 5.02 -26.28
CA HIS A 214 -3.18 6.20 -27.12
C HIS A 214 -3.01 7.51 -26.33
N ALA A 215 -3.06 7.46 -24.99
CA ALA A 215 -2.98 8.66 -24.17
C ALA A 215 -1.75 8.61 -23.27
N THR A 216 -0.61 8.98 -23.86
CA THR A 216 0.58 9.34 -23.10
C THR A 216 0.52 10.82 -22.77
N LEU A 217 0.74 11.18 -21.51
CA LEU A 217 0.94 12.58 -21.17
C LEU A 217 2.21 13.09 -21.87
N PRO A 218 2.27 14.38 -22.26
CA PRO A 218 3.44 14.94 -22.94
C PRO A 218 4.69 14.92 -22.04
N GLN A 219 4.51 14.91 -20.72
CA GLN A 219 5.57 14.77 -19.74
C GLN A 219 6.15 13.35 -19.75
N ARG A 220 7.47 13.25 -19.58
CA ARG A 220 8.19 11.99 -19.43
C ARG A 220 8.80 11.86 -18.04
N SER A 221 9.02 10.63 -17.61
CA SER A 221 9.77 10.34 -16.39
C SER A 221 11.24 10.78 -16.53
N SER A 222 11.99 10.77 -15.43
CA SER A 222 13.45 10.94 -15.42
C SER A 222 14.16 9.98 -16.39
N ASP A 223 13.56 8.80 -16.59
CA ASP A 223 14.11 7.73 -17.42
C ASP A 223 13.62 7.82 -18.87
N GLY A 224 12.96 8.92 -19.24
CA GLY A 224 12.46 9.18 -20.60
C GLY A 224 11.23 8.35 -20.99
N LEU A 225 10.58 7.68 -20.03
CA LEU A 225 9.41 6.84 -20.26
C LEU A 225 8.11 7.66 -20.20
N PRO A 226 7.07 7.28 -20.97
CA PRO A 226 5.85 8.05 -21.05
C PRO A 226 5.00 7.89 -19.78
N PHE A 227 4.41 8.98 -19.28
CA PHE A 227 3.34 8.85 -18.30
C PHE A 227 2.03 8.47 -18.98
N TYR A 228 1.19 7.70 -18.28
CA TYR A 228 -0.12 7.29 -18.79
C TYR A 228 -1.20 8.23 -18.26
N GLN A 229 -2.29 8.38 -19.02
CA GLN A 229 -3.48 9.08 -18.55
C GLN A 229 -4.47 8.09 -17.91
N HIS A 230 -5.20 8.53 -16.89
CA HIS A 230 -6.31 7.76 -16.33
C HIS A 230 -7.36 7.41 -17.37
N HIS A 231 -7.92 6.20 -17.26
CA HIS A 231 -9.04 5.73 -18.07
C HIS A 231 -10.30 6.59 -17.94
N TYR A 232 -10.49 7.20 -16.78
CA TYR A 232 -11.64 8.00 -16.41
C TYR A 232 -11.19 9.22 -15.59
N ALA A 233 -10.18 9.94 -16.06
CA ALA A 233 -9.83 11.21 -15.42
C ALA A 233 -11.04 12.16 -15.48
N PRO A 234 -11.56 12.64 -14.33
CA PRO A 234 -12.34 13.87 -14.35
C PRO A 234 -11.58 14.99 -15.07
N PRO A 235 -12.28 16.01 -15.60
CA PRO A 235 -11.65 17.19 -16.18
C PRO A 235 -10.64 17.89 -15.25
N HIS A 236 -10.75 17.65 -13.95
CA HIS A 236 -9.94 18.28 -12.91
C HIS A 236 -9.29 17.25 -11.96
N TRP A 237 -9.00 16.04 -12.44
CA TRP A 237 -8.21 15.09 -11.66
C TRP A 237 -6.86 15.71 -11.26
N PRO A 238 -6.40 15.55 -10.00
CA PRO A 238 -5.05 15.93 -9.62
C PRO A 238 -4.05 15.19 -10.50
N SER A 239 -3.29 15.90 -11.32
CA SER A 239 -2.29 15.33 -12.23
C SER A 239 -1.02 16.16 -12.12
N ILE A 240 0.11 15.55 -12.48
CA ILE A 240 1.39 16.26 -12.63
C ILE A 240 1.30 17.41 -13.65
N SER A 241 0.33 17.35 -14.57
CA SER A 241 0.05 18.43 -15.54
C SER A 241 -0.92 19.47 -15.02
N THR A 242 -1.62 19.22 -13.91
CA THR A 242 -2.59 20.16 -13.34
C THR A 242 -1.80 21.32 -12.76
N VAL A 243 -1.83 22.46 -13.44
CA VAL A 243 -1.36 23.72 -12.86
C VAL A 243 -2.17 23.90 -11.58
N PRO A 244 -1.52 24.03 -10.40
CA PRO A 244 -2.26 24.36 -9.18
C PRO A 244 -3.12 25.57 -9.50
N PRO A 245 -4.43 25.57 -9.19
CA PRO A 245 -5.23 26.79 -9.32
C PRO A 245 -4.44 27.89 -8.61
N VAL A 246 -4.27 29.07 -9.23
CA VAL A 246 -3.40 30.15 -8.72
C VAL A 246 -3.66 30.32 -7.22
N ILE A 247 -2.76 29.74 -6.43
CA ILE A 247 -2.80 29.76 -4.98
C ILE A 247 -2.39 31.19 -4.67
N ASP A 248 -3.33 32.00 -4.21
CA ASP A 248 -3.06 33.35 -3.75
C ASP A 248 -1.89 33.26 -2.76
N VAL A 249 -0.89 34.15 -2.86
CA VAL A 249 0.47 33.96 -2.31
C VAL A 249 0.48 33.83 -0.75
N GLY A 250 -0.68 33.94 -0.11
CA GLY A 250 -0.92 33.66 1.32
C GLY A 250 -1.76 32.42 1.66
N SER A 251 -2.11 31.54 0.72
CA SER A 251 -2.94 30.35 1.01
C SER A 251 -2.10 29.13 1.41
N ASP A 252 -2.52 28.49 2.49
CA ASP A 252 -1.88 27.32 3.08
C ASP A 252 -1.99 26.13 2.10
N PRO A 253 -0.94 25.32 1.87
CA PRO A 253 -1.05 24.06 1.13
C PRO A 253 -2.03 23.03 1.75
N LEU A 254 -2.48 23.31 2.97
CA LEU A 254 -3.57 22.65 3.70
C LEU A 254 -4.89 23.42 3.63
N ASP A 255 -5.04 24.50 2.86
CA ASP A 255 -6.34 25.15 2.68
C ASP A 255 -7.27 24.28 1.81
N SER A 256 -8.58 24.43 2.04
CA SER A 256 -9.57 23.70 1.25
C SER A 256 -9.55 24.19 -0.20
N PRO A 257 -9.62 23.31 -1.21
CA PRO A 257 -10.08 23.77 -2.52
C PRO A 257 -11.46 24.37 -2.31
N SER A 258 -11.68 25.58 -2.79
CA SER A 258 -12.99 26.22 -2.72
C SER A 258 -14.01 25.27 -3.37
N LEU A 259 -14.91 24.73 -2.55
CA LEU A 259 -16.11 24.01 -3.03
C LEU A 259 -17.18 24.99 -3.56
N LEU A 260 -16.79 26.25 -3.79
CA LEU A 260 -17.65 27.26 -4.40
C LEU A 260 -17.92 26.84 -5.86
N ASP A 261 -19.21 26.69 -6.15
CA ASP A 261 -19.85 26.51 -7.44
C ASP A 261 -19.10 25.67 -8.49
N GLY A 262 -19.39 24.36 -8.51
CA GLY A 262 -19.09 23.50 -9.65
C GLY A 262 -17.62 23.08 -9.83
N MET A 263 -16.69 23.66 -9.07
CA MET A 263 -15.27 23.32 -9.13
C MET A 263 -14.95 22.02 -8.36
N TRP A 264 -14.07 21.20 -8.92
CA TRP A 264 -13.64 19.94 -8.30
C TRP A 264 -12.63 20.19 -7.18
N PRO A 265 -12.73 19.49 -6.04
CA PRO A 265 -11.70 19.55 -5.01
C PRO A 265 -10.40 18.98 -5.56
N THR A 266 -9.39 19.83 -5.71
CA THR A 266 -8.04 19.43 -6.13
C THR A 266 -7.05 19.62 -4.99
N PHE A 267 -5.98 18.84 -5.02
CA PHE A 267 -4.82 19.01 -4.15
C PHE A 267 -3.56 18.74 -4.96
N PRO A 268 -2.42 19.38 -4.62
CA PRO A 268 -1.18 19.14 -5.34
C PRO A 268 -0.69 17.72 -5.08
N LEU A 269 -0.36 17.00 -6.15
CA LEU A 269 0.42 15.77 -6.05
C LEU A 269 1.88 16.15 -5.85
N LYS A 270 2.47 15.69 -4.74
CA LYS A 270 3.87 15.98 -4.42
C LYS A 270 4.82 15.24 -5.33
N LEU A 271 4.51 13.97 -5.55
CA LEU A 271 5.32 13.06 -6.33
C LEU A 271 4.42 12.12 -7.11
N HIS A 272 4.86 11.81 -8.31
CA HIS A 272 4.18 10.91 -9.22
C HIS A 272 5.17 9.85 -9.70
N ILE A 273 4.92 8.60 -9.33
CA ILE A 273 5.76 7.44 -9.61
C ILE A 273 5.04 6.60 -10.66
N THR A 274 5.72 6.33 -11.78
CA THR A 274 5.19 5.41 -12.80
C THR A 274 5.97 4.12 -12.81
N THR A 275 5.26 3.05 -12.52
CA THR A 275 5.77 1.69 -12.55
C THR A 275 5.53 1.13 -13.95
N HIS A 276 6.59 1.06 -14.74
CA HIS A 276 6.53 0.49 -16.07
C HIS A 276 6.60 -1.04 -15.98
N PRO A 277 5.88 -1.77 -16.85
CA PRO A 277 6.14 -3.20 -17.00
C PRO A 277 7.61 -3.40 -17.43
N PRO A 278 8.22 -4.55 -17.10
CA PRO A 278 9.56 -4.86 -17.56
C PRO A 278 9.62 -4.77 -19.10
N GLN A 279 10.69 -4.12 -19.63
CA GLN A 279 10.85 -3.84 -21.06
C GLN A 279 10.84 -5.08 -21.97
N LYS A 280 11.01 -6.27 -21.39
CA LYS A 280 10.82 -7.54 -22.08
C LYS A 280 9.93 -8.42 -21.24
N ALA A 281 8.71 -8.69 -21.71
CA ALA A 281 8.04 -9.91 -21.34
C ALA A 281 8.90 -11.07 -21.87
N VAL A 282 9.77 -11.62 -21.02
CA VAL A 282 10.38 -12.91 -21.33
C VAL A 282 9.23 -13.89 -21.28
N PHE A 283 8.63 -14.17 -22.44
CA PHE A 283 7.79 -15.34 -22.60
C PHE A 283 8.66 -16.53 -22.23
N ARG A 284 8.53 -16.98 -20.97
CA ARG A 284 9.17 -18.20 -20.54
C ARG A 284 8.62 -19.28 -21.44
N LYS A 285 9.50 -20.08 -22.04
CA LYS A 285 9.10 -21.26 -22.81
C LYS A 285 8.09 -22.02 -21.96
N GLY A 286 6.90 -22.27 -22.51
CA GLY A 286 5.81 -22.89 -21.76
C GLY A 286 6.31 -24.16 -21.08
N VAL A 287 6.14 -24.24 -19.76
CA VAL A 287 6.42 -25.46 -19.01
C VAL A 287 5.15 -26.29 -19.08
N ASN A 288 5.28 -27.56 -19.45
CA ASN A 288 4.12 -28.46 -19.50
C ASN A 288 3.48 -28.54 -18.10
N LEU A 289 2.15 -28.53 -18.03
CA LEU A 289 1.41 -28.62 -16.76
C LEU A 289 1.85 -29.82 -15.93
N ASP A 290 2.17 -30.95 -16.56
CA ASP A 290 2.68 -32.13 -15.86
C ASP A 290 3.99 -31.86 -15.13
N THR A 291 4.90 -31.11 -15.76
CA THR A 291 6.17 -30.70 -15.15
C THR A 291 5.91 -29.78 -13.95
N VAL A 292 4.99 -28.82 -14.07
CA VAL A 292 4.61 -27.93 -12.97
C VAL A 292 3.99 -28.72 -11.80
N MET A 293 3.11 -29.68 -12.10
CA MET A 293 2.47 -30.54 -11.09
C MET A 293 3.47 -31.47 -10.40
N GLN A 294 4.44 -32.01 -11.13
CA GLN A 294 5.52 -32.80 -10.55
C GLN A 294 6.43 -31.96 -9.65
N GLU A 295 6.75 -30.73 -10.07
CA GLU A 295 7.56 -29.81 -9.28
C GLU A 295 6.84 -29.39 -7.99
N GLN A 296 5.53 -29.10 -8.05
CA GLN A 296 4.70 -28.83 -6.87
C GLN A 296 4.65 -30.03 -5.91
N LYS A 297 4.44 -31.25 -6.43
CA LYS A 297 4.50 -32.48 -5.62
C LYS A 297 5.87 -32.67 -4.99
N LYS A 298 6.95 -32.36 -5.69
CA LYS A 298 8.33 -32.43 -5.18
C LYS A 298 8.54 -31.43 -4.03
N ARG A 299 8.11 -30.17 -4.21
CA ARG A 299 8.18 -29.13 -3.18
C ARG A 299 7.40 -29.49 -1.92
N LEU A 300 6.19 -30.04 -2.08
CA LEU A 300 5.39 -30.54 -0.96
C LEU A 300 6.11 -31.67 -0.20
N LYS A 301 6.69 -32.64 -0.93
CA LYS A 301 7.48 -33.72 -0.32
C LYS A 301 8.73 -33.21 0.40
N GLU A 302 9.42 -32.21 -0.14
CA GLU A 302 10.58 -31.58 0.48
C GLU A 302 10.17 -30.81 1.75
N ARG A 303 9.05 -30.09 1.70
CA ARG A 303 8.46 -29.43 2.87
C ARG A 303 8.09 -30.43 3.96
N ASP A 304 7.46 -31.53 3.60
CA ASP A 304 7.11 -32.61 4.56
C ASP A 304 8.36 -33.28 5.15
N LYS A 305 9.42 -33.46 4.34
CA LYS A 305 10.72 -33.98 4.83
C LYS A 305 11.37 -33.02 5.82
N LEU A 306 11.37 -31.71 5.52
CA LEU A 306 11.87 -30.68 6.42
C LEU A 306 11.06 -30.66 7.72
N PHE A 307 9.74 -30.72 7.62
CA PHE A 307 8.84 -30.75 8.78
C PHE A 307 9.05 -32.00 9.66
N LYS A 308 9.23 -33.17 9.04
CA LYS A 308 9.56 -34.42 9.78
C LYS A 308 10.95 -34.38 10.40
N ARG A 309 11.93 -33.76 9.74
CA ARG A 309 13.28 -33.60 10.28
C ARG A 309 13.29 -32.64 11.48
N ALA A 310 12.51 -31.57 11.42
CA ALA A 310 12.31 -30.66 12.55
C ALA A 310 11.64 -31.36 13.75
N ARG A 311 10.66 -32.26 13.50
CA ARG A 311 10.02 -33.07 14.55
C ARG A 311 10.94 -34.17 15.13
N GLY A 312 11.79 -34.79 14.32
CA GLY A 312 12.69 -35.87 14.74
C GLY A 312 13.85 -35.42 15.63
N LEU A 313 14.19 -34.13 15.64
CA LEU A 313 15.20 -33.55 16.52
C LEU A 313 14.69 -33.27 17.96
N GLY A 314 13.38 -33.40 18.21
CA GLY A 314 12.78 -33.13 19.52
C GLY A 314 12.63 -34.33 20.47
N THR A 315 12.93 -35.56 20.04
CA THR A 315 12.62 -36.79 20.81
C THR A 315 13.81 -37.69 21.14
N ALA A 316 15.06 -37.26 20.87
CA ALA A 316 16.26 -38.10 21.10
C ALA A 316 17.19 -37.62 22.23
N ALA A 317 16.69 -36.81 23.17
CA ALA A 317 17.44 -36.39 24.36
C ALA A 317 16.59 -36.58 25.62
N GLY A 318 16.40 -37.82 26.05
CA GLY A 318 15.66 -38.15 27.26
C GLY A 318 15.63 -39.66 27.50
N GLY A 319 16.78 -40.24 27.86
CA GLY A 319 16.87 -41.68 28.10
C GLY A 319 18.25 -42.15 28.52
N MET A 320 18.84 -41.54 29.56
CA MET A 320 19.89 -42.19 30.36
C MET A 320 19.55 -42.05 31.83
N GLY A 321 19.40 -43.20 32.50
CA GLY A 321 19.39 -43.31 33.95
C GLY A 321 18.33 -44.27 34.47
N THR A 322 18.66 -45.56 34.60
CA THR A 322 18.60 -46.30 35.89
C THR A 322 19.00 -47.79 35.72
N GLU A 323 19.96 -48.18 36.58
CA GLU A 323 20.15 -49.48 37.26
C GLU A 323 20.58 -50.77 36.52
N GLY A 324 21.66 -51.39 37.03
CA GLY A 324 21.79 -52.86 37.07
C GLY A 324 23.21 -53.45 36.91
N ILE A 325 23.90 -53.65 38.05
CA ILE A 325 25.08 -54.52 38.32
C ILE A 325 26.46 -53.96 37.92
#